data_AF-A0A3D3TQS6-F1
#
_entry.id   AF-A0A3D3TQS6-F1
#
_cell.length_a   1.000
_cell.length_b   1.000
_cell.length_c   1.000
_cell.angle_alpha   90.00
_cell.angle_beta   90.00
_cell.angle_gamma   90.00
#
_symmetry.space_group_name_H-M   'P 1'
#
loop_
_entity.id
_entity.type
_entity.pdbx_description
1 polymer ?
#
loop_
_entity_poly.entity_id
_entity_poly.type
_entity_poly.pdbx_seq_one_letter_code
_entity_poly.pdbx_strand_id
1 'polypeptide(L)'
;MKKRILALLLVTTMAIAMVGCGVKDSDHGDKAEKKTESNGGEMSSQKNLFDVEVTLPAAFFDGSDKTTIETEAKAKGVHEVKVNEDGSVTYIMDKKTHKELLASMKQAVDDSIKETLADKENYPSFAEIKYN
;
A
#
# COMPACT_ATOMS: atom_id res chain seq x y z
N MET A 1 20.11 55.65 -24.29
CA MET A 1 19.32 56.76 -23.70
C MET A 1 18.65 56.29 -22.41
N LYS A 2 18.31 57.21 -21.50
CA LYS A 2 17.37 57.05 -20.36
C LYS A 2 17.50 55.79 -19.48
N LYS A 3 18.25 55.91 -18.38
CA LYS A 3 18.07 55.08 -17.16
C LYS A 3 16.81 55.54 -16.40
N ARG A 4 15.98 54.62 -15.89
CA ARG A 4 15.20 54.73 -14.61
C ARG A 4 15.06 53.29 -14.05
N ILE A 5 15.43 52.89 -12.83
CA ILE A 5 15.46 53.47 -11.46
C ILE A 5 14.22 53.04 -10.63
N LEU A 6 14.46 52.62 -9.37
CA LEU A 6 13.54 52.10 -8.34
C LEU A 6 12.93 50.71 -8.63
N ALA A 7 12.80 49.78 -7.67
CA ALA A 7 12.96 49.80 -6.19
C ALA A 7 13.82 48.61 -5.72
N LEU A 8 14.58 48.54 -4.60
CA LEU A 8 14.90 49.44 -3.46
C LEU A 8 13.70 49.87 -2.58
N LEU A 9 13.51 49.42 -1.32
CA LEU A 9 14.30 48.59 -0.36
C LEU A 9 13.37 47.47 0.23
N LEU A 10 13.51 46.81 1.39
CA LEU A 10 14.36 46.83 2.61
C LEU A 10 14.22 45.41 3.26
N VAL A 11 15.26 44.58 3.48
CA VAL A 11 16.21 44.50 4.62
C VAL A 11 15.56 44.16 6.00
N THR A 12 16.16 43.21 6.76
CA THR A 12 15.84 42.78 8.16
C THR A 12 14.41 42.19 8.38
N THR A 13 14.05 41.31 9.34
CA THR A 13 14.70 40.40 10.33
C THR A 13 13.62 39.36 10.75
N MET A 14 13.81 38.29 11.55
CA MET A 14 14.87 37.87 12.49
C MET A 14 14.95 36.31 12.53
N ALA A 15 15.95 35.74 13.20
CA ALA A 15 15.92 34.33 13.61
C ALA A 15 15.05 34.11 14.86
N ILE A 16 14.42 32.94 14.99
CA ILE A 16 13.82 32.46 16.25
C ILE A 16 14.71 31.34 16.79
N ALA A 17 15.19 31.52 18.02
CA ALA A 17 16.06 30.55 18.72
C ALA A 17 15.24 29.57 19.59
N MET A 18 15.93 28.58 20.15
CA MET A 18 15.34 27.45 20.88
C MET A 18 14.99 27.76 22.35
N VAL A 19 14.30 26.78 22.96
CA VAL A 19 14.11 26.53 24.41
C VAL A 19 13.01 27.33 25.10
N GLY A 20 12.04 26.58 25.64
CA GLY A 20 11.02 27.04 26.58
C GLY A 20 10.63 25.92 27.55
N CYS A 21 11.55 25.54 28.44
CA CYS A 21 11.24 24.68 29.59
C CYS A 21 11.20 25.53 30.86
N GLY A 22 10.14 25.41 31.65
CA GLY A 22 10.00 26.12 32.92
C GLY A 22 8.99 25.44 33.83
N VAL A 23 9.40 25.15 35.07
CA VAL A 23 8.53 24.60 36.12
C VAL A 23 8.91 25.19 37.48
N LYS A 24 7.96 25.90 38.11
CA LYS A 24 7.80 25.94 39.58
C LYS A 24 6.50 26.62 40.00
N ASP A 25 5.95 26.11 41.09
CA ASP A 25 4.68 26.46 41.72
C ASP A 25 4.59 27.86 42.33
N SER A 26 3.35 28.30 42.54
CA SER A 26 2.87 28.74 43.86
C SER A 26 1.34 28.72 43.95
N ASP A 27 0.79 27.73 44.69
CA ASP A 27 -0.44 27.76 45.53
C ASP A 27 -1.80 28.26 44.98
N HIS A 28 -2.98 27.74 45.36
CA HIS A 28 -3.33 26.66 46.31
C HIS A 28 -4.72 26.08 45.96
N GLY A 29 -5.00 24.79 46.22
CA GLY A 29 -6.37 24.23 46.13
C GLY A 29 -6.48 22.72 45.82
N ASP A 30 -6.77 21.92 46.85
CA ASP A 30 -7.15 20.49 46.84
C ASP A 30 -8.06 20.02 45.66
N LYS A 31 -8.03 18.76 45.18
CA LYS A 31 -7.55 17.50 45.80
C LYS A 31 -7.18 16.40 44.78
N ALA A 32 -6.37 15.42 45.20
CA ALA A 32 -6.08 14.15 44.49
C ALA A 32 -7.25 13.13 44.60
N GLU A 33 -7.32 11.96 43.93
CA GLU A 33 -6.34 11.08 43.25
C GLU A 33 -6.88 10.61 41.86
N LYS A 34 -6.27 9.73 41.03
CA LYS A 34 -5.13 8.79 41.15
C LYS A 34 -4.51 8.49 39.76
N LYS A 35 -3.28 7.96 39.72
CA LYS A 35 -2.59 7.52 38.49
C LYS A 35 -3.33 6.41 37.73
N THR A 36 -3.23 6.44 36.39
CA THR A 36 -2.79 5.29 35.58
C THR A 36 -1.95 5.80 34.40
N GLU A 37 -0.73 5.30 34.27
CA GLU A 37 0.04 5.43 33.03
C GLU A 37 -0.45 4.36 32.05
N SER A 38 -1.19 4.76 31.02
CA SER A 38 -1.30 3.99 29.77
C SER A 38 -0.41 4.71 28.76
N ASN A 39 0.86 4.35 28.62
CA ASN A 39 1.32 3.12 27.96
C ASN A 39 0.80 3.03 26.51
N GLY A 40 1.73 2.76 25.57
CA GLY A 40 1.55 2.97 24.14
C GLY A 40 0.53 2.02 23.51
N GLY A 41 -0.73 2.44 23.46
CA GLY A 41 -1.76 1.85 22.61
C GLY A 41 -1.80 2.53 21.25
N GLU A 42 -0.77 2.35 20.43
CA GLU A 42 -0.80 2.82 19.04
C GLU A 42 -1.92 2.08 18.29
N MET A 43 -2.91 2.81 17.75
CA MET A 43 -4.08 2.20 17.09
C MET A 43 -3.78 1.73 15.65
N SER A 44 -2.57 1.19 15.42
CA SER A 44 -2.17 0.58 14.15
C SER A 44 -2.79 -0.81 13.94
N SER A 45 -3.15 -1.52 15.02
CA SER A 45 -3.66 -2.90 15.04
C SER A 45 -5.01 -3.15 14.35
N GLN A 46 -5.64 -2.17 13.72
CA GLN A 46 -6.96 -2.31 13.07
C GLN A 46 -6.95 -2.27 11.54
N LYS A 47 -5.86 -1.80 10.91
CA LYS A 47 -5.89 -1.44 9.47
C LYS A 47 -6.30 -2.59 8.54
N ASN A 48 -5.81 -3.81 8.81
CA ASN A 48 -5.91 -4.94 7.87
C ASN A 48 -6.89 -6.05 8.37
N LEU A 49 -7.70 -5.79 9.40
CA LEU A 49 -8.52 -6.83 10.08
C LEU A 49 -9.57 -7.52 9.18
N PHE A 50 -9.97 -6.86 8.09
CA PHE A 50 -10.96 -7.39 7.15
C PHE A 50 -10.39 -7.79 5.78
N ASP A 51 -9.09 -7.61 5.58
CA ASP A 51 -8.40 -7.80 4.30
C ASP A 51 -8.14 -9.28 4.01
N VAL A 52 -7.62 -9.54 2.82
CA VAL A 52 -7.14 -10.84 2.38
C VAL A 52 -5.67 -10.71 2.02
N GLU A 53 -4.84 -11.56 2.63
CA GLU A 53 -3.44 -11.74 2.27
C GLU A 53 -3.32 -12.88 1.25
N VAL A 54 -2.71 -12.60 0.10
CA VAL A 54 -2.50 -13.56 -0.99
C VAL A 54 -1.04 -13.54 -1.41
N THR A 55 -0.35 -14.68 -1.31
CA THR A 55 1.05 -14.81 -1.78
C THR A 55 1.10 -15.53 -3.12
N LEU A 56 1.64 -14.87 -4.14
CA LEU A 56 1.84 -15.39 -5.48
C LEU A 56 3.30 -15.83 -5.69
N PRO A 57 3.57 -17.02 -6.26
CA PRO A 57 4.93 -17.48 -6.54
C PRO A 57 5.73 -16.54 -7.45
N ALA A 58 7.06 -16.54 -7.30
CA ALA A 58 7.98 -15.72 -8.12
C ALA A 58 7.78 -15.89 -9.65
N ALA A 59 7.35 -17.08 -10.08
CA ALA A 59 7.06 -17.42 -11.47
C ALA A 59 5.88 -16.67 -12.11
N PHE A 60 5.14 -15.84 -11.35
CA PHE A 60 4.11 -14.94 -11.89
C PHE A 60 4.66 -13.56 -12.31
N PHE A 61 5.95 -13.30 -12.11
CA PHE A 61 6.53 -11.96 -12.23
C PHE A 61 7.69 -11.83 -13.23
N ASP A 62 8.25 -12.94 -13.75
CA ASP A 62 9.31 -12.96 -14.78
C ASP A 62 10.52 -12.03 -14.52
N GLY A 63 10.85 -11.80 -13.24
CA GLY A 63 11.95 -10.89 -12.83
C GLY A 63 11.61 -9.40 -12.88
N SER A 64 10.33 -9.04 -13.00
CA SER A 64 9.83 -7.67 -12.88
C SER A 64 10.31 -7.00 -11.59
N ASP A 65 10.66 -5.72 -11.67
CA ASP A 65 11.15 -4.99 -10.52
C ASP A 65 10.01 -4.63 -9.53
N LYS A 66 10.39 -4.43 -8.26
CA LYS A 66 9.45 -4.13 -7.18
C LYS A 66 8.58 -2.89 -7.45
N THR A 67 9.08 -1.86 -8.13
CA THR A 67 8.33 -0.62 -8.40
C THR A 67 7.26 -0.82 -9.47
N THR A 68 7.53 -1.63 -10.50
CA THR A 68 6.53 -2.06 -11.48
C THR A 68 5.43 -2.88 -10.80
N ILE A 69 5.80 -3.90 -10.01
CA ILE A 69 4.86 -4.76 -9.27
C ILE A 69 3.98 -3.93 -8.33
N GLU A 70 4.57 -3.03 -7.53
CA GLU A 70 3.82 -2.12 -6.65
C GLU A 70 2.86 -1.21 -7.41
N THR A 71 3.26 -0.69 -8.58
CA THR A 71 2.45 0.23 -9.38
C THR A 71 1.23 -0.47 -9.97
N GLU A 72 1.42 -1.65 -10.55
CA GLU A 72 0.32 -2.45 -11.08
C GLU A 72 -0.65 -2.91 -9.99
N ALA A 73 -0.13 -3.40 -8.87
CA ALA A 73 -0.95 -3.88 -7.76
C ALA A 73 -1.83 -2.75 -7.20
N LYS A 74 -1.27 -1.56 -6.99
CA LYS A 74 -2.02 -0.37 -6.52
C LYS A 74 -3.06 0.09 -7.56
N ALA A 75 -2.74 0.04 -8.85
CA ALA A 75 -3.71 0.32 -9.92
C ALA A 75 -4.86 -0.70 -9.95
N LYS A 76 -4.61 -1.95 -9.52
CA LYS A 76 -5.60 -3.03 -9.34
C LYS A 76 -6.32 -2.98 -7.97
N GLY A 77 -6.03 -1.98 -7.13
CA GLY A 77 -6.69 -1.76 -5.83
C GLY A 77 -6.02 -2.41 -4.62
N VAL A 78 -4.87 -3.08 -4.79
CA VAL A 78 -4.09 -3.65 -3.67
C VAL A 78 -3.52 -2.53 -2.79
N HIS A 79 -3.61 -2.69 -1.47
CA HIS A 79 -3.24 -1.65 -0.51
C HIS A 79 -1.76 -1.73 -0.11
N GLU A 80 -1.25 -2.95 0.11
CA GLU A 80 0.14 -3.21 0.49
C GLU A 80 0.70 -4.39 -0.32
N VAL A 81 2.00 -4.29 -0.66
CA VAL A 81 2.74 -5.27 -1.46
C VAL A 81 4.08 -5.55 -0.79
N LYS A 82 4.35 -6.83 -0.53
CA LYS A 82 5.58 -7.32 0.07
C LYS A 82 6.23 -8.33 -0.86
N VAL A 83 7.41 -8.00 -1.38
CA VAL A 83 8.29 -8.96 -2.06
C VAL A 83 9.08 -9.72 -0.99
N ASN A 84 9.05 -11.04 -1.06
CA ASN A 84 9.70 -11.95 -0.11
C ASN A 84 11.10 -12.37 -0.60
N GLU A 85 11.90 -12.98 0.29
CA GLU A 85 13.28 -13.39 0.00
C GLU A 85 13.39 -14.51 -1.03
N ASP A 86 12.33 -15.31 -1.22
CA ASP A 86 12.20 -16.34 -2.26
C ASP A 86 11.70 -15.79 -3.61
N GLY A 87 11.52 -14.46 -3.71
CA GLY A 87 10.96 -13.79 -4.88
C GLY A 87 9.43 -13.89 -5.02
N SER A 88 8.74 -14.59 -4.11
CA SER A 88 7.27 -14.56 -4.08
C SER A 88 6.78 -13.16 -3.67
N VAL A 89 5.55 -12.82 -4.05
CA VAL A 89 4.95 -11.52 -3.74
C VAL A 89 3.65 -11.71 -2.98
N THR A 90 3.61 -11.16 -1.78
CA THR A 90 2.42 -11.09 -0.94
C THR A 90 1.68 -9.77 -1.19
N TYR A 91 0.40 -9.87 -1.52
CA TYR A 91 -0.53 -8.76 -1.67
C TYR A 91 -1.53 -8.73 -0.51
N ILE A 92 -1.81 -7.53 0.01
CA ILE A 92 -2.86 -7.30 1.01
C ILE A 92 -3.91 -6.35 0.39
N MET A 93 -5.16 -6.82 0.34
CA MET A 93 -6.25 -6.17 -0.39
C MET A 93 -7.62 -6.44 0.24
N ASP A 94 -8.61 -5.61 -0.06
CA ASP A 94 -9.98 -5.87 0.39
C ASP A 94 -10.63 -7.12 -0.26
N LYS A 95 -11.78 -7.54 0.31
CA LYS A 95 -12.54 -8.72 -0.15
C LYS A 95 -13.27 -8.54 -1.49
N LYS A 96 -13.28 -7.34 -2.07
CA LYS A 96 -13.79 -7.06 -3.42
C LYS A 96 -12.66 -7.23 -4.43
N THR A 97 -11.52 -6.56 -4.22
CA THR A 97 -10.30 -6.70 -5.02
C THR A 97 -9.83 -8.14 -5.10
N HIS A 98 -9.89 -8.91 -3.99
CA HIS A 98 -9.58 -10.34 -4.02
C HIS A 98 -10.50 -11.15 -4.95
N LYS A 99 -11.80 -10.82 -5.01
CA LYS A 99 -12.73 -11.48 -5.94
C LYS A 99 -12.48 -11.08 -7.40
N GLU A 100 -12.10 -9.83 -7.63
CA GLU A 100 -11.77 -9.32 -8.97
C GLU A 100 -10.46 -9.94 -9.50
N LEU A 101 -9.46 -10.14 -8.62
CA LEU A 101 -8.26 -10.92 -8.91
C LEU A 101 -8.62 -12.37 -9.28
N LEU A 102 -9.37 -13.09 -8.43
CA LEU A 102 -9.78 -14.47 -8.72
C LEU A 102 -10.63 -14.60 -9.99
N ALA A 103 -11.50 -13.62 -10.28
CA ALA A 103 -12.28 -13.59 -11.51
C ALA A 103 -11.40 -13.44 -12.75
N SER A 104 -10.38 -12.57 -12.72
CA SER A 104 -9.42 -12.44 -13.83
C SER A 104 -8.58 -13.71 -14.04
N MET A 105 -8.14 -14.35 -12.96
CA MET A 105 -7.41 -15.62 -13.02
C MET A 105 -8.28 -16.75 -13.60
N LYS A 106 -9.55 -16.83 -13.18
CA LYS A 106 -10.54 -17.75 -13.77
C LYS A 106 -10.74 -17.47 -15.26
N GLN A 107 -10.86 -16.20 -15.66
CA GLN A 107 -11.05 -15.88 -17.08
C GLN A 107 -9.85 -16.31 -17.93
N ALA A 108 -8.61 -16.08 -17.48
CA ALA A 108 -7.42 -16.53 -18.19
C ALA A 108 -7.37 -18.06 -18.38
N VAL A 109 -7.81 -18.83 -17.38
CA VAL A 109 -7.95 -20.29 -17.48
C VAL A 109 -9.08 -20.68 -18.44
N ASP A 110 -10.24 -20.01 -18.37
CA ASP A 110 -11.36 -20.27 -19.29
C ASP A 110 -10.99 -19.95 -20.75
N ASP A 111 -10.24 -18.88 -21.00
CA ASP A 111 -9.79 -18.46 -22.33
C ASP A 111 -8.72 -19.43 -22.88
N SER A 112 -7.73 -19.83 -22.07
CA SER A 112 -6.75 -20.86 -22.44
C SER A 112 -7.39 -22.23 -22.73
N ILE A 113 -8.46 -22.59 -22.01
CA ILE A 113 -9.24 -23.80 -22.30
C ILE A 113 -9.97 -23.68 -23.64
N LYS A 114 -10.56 -22.52 -23.98
CA LYS A 114 -11.21 -22.30 -25.29
C LYS A 114 -10.21 -22.39 -26.44
N GLU A 115 -9.03 -21.81 -26.29
CA GLU A 115 -7.95 -21.87 -27.27
C GLU A 115 -7.48 -23.31 -27.50
N THR A 116 -7.19 -24.04 -26.41
CA THR A 116 -6.81 -25.47 -26.45
C THR A 116 -7.89 -26.33 -27.10
N LEU A 117 -9.18 -26.04 -26.86
CA LEU A 117 -10.30 -26.76 -27.47
C LEU A 117 -10.59 -26.34 -28.91
N ALA A 118 -10.17 -25.14 -29.36
CA ALA A 118 -10.31 -24.69 -30.74
C ALA A 118 -9.22 -25.28 -31.65
N ASP A 119 -7.98 -25.41 -31.14
CA ASP A 119 -6.85 -25.99 -31.85
C ASP A 119 -6.94 -27.52 -31.95
N LYS A 120 -7.72 -28.00 -32.92
CA LYS A 120 -7.82 -29.43 -33.26
C LYS A 120 -6.64 -29.95 -34.09
N GLU A 121 -5.68 -29.11 -34.47
CA GLU A 121 -4.47 -29.55 -35.17
C GLU A 121 -3.48 -30.14 -34.15
N ASN A 122 -3.21 -29.41 -33.06
CA ASN A 122 -2.34 -29.87 -31.98
C ASN A 122 -3.08 -30.68 -30.90
N TYR A 123 -4.38 -30.43 -30.67
CA TYR A 123 -5.17 -31.08 -29.62
C TYR A 123 -6.42 -31.83 -30.12
N PRO A 124 -6.30 -32.74 -31.12
CA PRO A 124 -7.45 -33.40 -31.76
C PRO A 124 -8.28 -34.29 -30.82
N SER A 125 -7.71 -34.77 -29.71
CA SER A 125 -8.35 -35.70 -28.77
C SER A 125 -9.19 -35.04 -27.68
N PHE A 126 -8.99 -33.74 -27.40
CA PHE A 126 -9.71 -33.04 -26.33
C PHE A 126 -11.07 -32.56 -26.85
N ALA A 127 -12.15 -33.23 -26.43
CA ALA A 127 -13.52 -32.85 -26.78
C ALA A 127 -14.10 -31.78 -25.85
N GLU A 128 -13.81 -31.87 -24.56
CA GLU A 128 -14.32 -30.99 -23.50
C GLU A 128 -13.30 -30.95 -22.34
N ILE A 129 -13.19 -29.81 -21.65
CA ILE A 129 -12.43 -29.66 -20.40
C ILE A 129 -13.35 -28.98 -19.39
N LYS A 130 -13.38 -29.48 -18.14
CA LYS A 130 -14.19 -28.99 -17.02
C LYS A 130 -13.36 -28.96 -15.75
N TYR A 131 -13.70 -28.03 -14.85
CA TYR A 131 -13.16 -27.93 -13.50
C TYR A 131 -14.27 -27.45 -12.54
N ASN A 132 -13.99 -27.53 -11.23
CA ASN A 132 -14.93 -27.23 -10.14
C ASN A 132 -14.91 -25.76 -9.73
#